data_AF-A0A5D6W8Y9-F1
#
_entry.id   AF-A0A5D6W8Y9-F1
#
_cell.length_a   1.000
_cell.length_b   1.000
_cell.length_c   1.000
_cell.angle_alpha   90.00
_cell.angle_beta   90.00
_cell.angle_gamma   90.00
#
_symmetry.space_group_name_H-M   'P 1'
#
loop_
_entity.id
_entity.type
_entity.pdbx_description
1 polymer ?
#
loop_
_entity_poly.entity_id
_entity_poly.type
_entity_poly.pdbx_seq_one_letter_code
_entity_poly.pdbx_strand_id
1 'polypeptide(L)'
;MQLDEEARRIFAWIDEDHLQAEHYLLNFKAEWNKYKLARHAYVSYNGRHNELESHNPTERMAIRGAEFDRRSEKFRWLRAVKIIERSMKDDERAFLEARRAAANSKGRNIRSGRPGWVVKTQQEYFSRLEKMTLKPNESWLSEQQVKRWWKRIVSCTADIAVRLKE
;
A
#
# COMPACT_ATOMS: atom_id res chain seq x y z
N MET A 1 -5.31 -31.93 16.54
CA MET A 1 -4.66 -31.13 17.60
C MET A 1 -3.42 -30.38 17.12
N GLN A 2 -2.35 -31.02 16.61
CA GLN A 2 -1.20 -30.28 16.05
C GLN A 2 -1.51 -29.54 14.72
N LEU A 3 -2.28 -30.17 13.82
CA LEU A 3 -2.69 -29.57 12.54
C LEU A 3 -3.58 -28.32 12.72
N ASP A 4 -4.38 -28.27 13.79
CA ASP A 4 -5.26 -27.13 14.07
C ASP A 4 -4.48 -25.90 14.56
N GLU A 5 -3.38 -26.12 15.28
CA GLU A 5 -2.51 -25.05 15.80
C GLU A 5 -1.66 -24.43 14.68
N GLU A 6 -1.13 -25.26 13.78
CA GLU A 6 -0.38 -24.79 12.61
C GLU A 6 -1.28 -23.99 11.66
N ALA A 7 -2.49 -24.48 11.38
CA ALA A 7 -3.46 -23.75 10.57
C ALA A 7 -3.80 -22.37 11.18
N ARG A 8 -4.03 -22.30 12.50
CA ARG A 8 -4.29 -21.02 13.19
C ARG A 8 -3.15 -20.02 13.06
N ARG A 9 -1.90 -20.48 13.15
CA ARG A 9 -0.71 -19.62 12.98
C ARG A 9 -0.61 -19.07 11.58
N ILE A 10 -0.82 -19.91 10.57
CA ILE A 10 -0.82 -19.49 9.16
C ILE A 10 -1.90 -18.44 8.90
N PHE A 11 -3.12 -18.65 9.42
CA PHE A 11 -4.19 -17.66 9.29
C PHE A 11 -3.84 -16.33 9.96
N ALA A 12 -3.22 -16.36 11.14
CA ALA A 12 -2.78 -15.15 11.82
C ALA A 12 -1.73 -14.36 11.02
N TRP A 13 -0.78 -15.05 10.37
CA TRP A 13 0.21 -14.40 9.51
C TRP A 13 -0.41 -13.78 8.26
N ILE A 14 -1.36 -14.48 7.63
CA ILE A 14 -2.10 -13.95 6.48
C ILE A 14 -2.89 -12.69 6.87
N ASP A 15 -3.55 -12.70 8.02
CA ASP A 15 -4.28 -11.54 8.52
C ASP A 15 -3.33 -10.37 8.85
N GLU A 16 -2.16 -10.64 9.40
CA GLU A 16 -1.13 -9.62 9.64
C GLU A 16 -0.63 -9.00 8.33
N ASP A 17 -0.32 -9.82 7.32
CA ASP A 17 0.11 -9.35 6.01
C ASP A 17 -0.98 -8.52 5.31
N HIS A 18 -2.25 -8.92 5.45
CA HIS A 18 -3.38 -8.12 4.96
C HIS A 18 -3.47 -6.77 5.68
N LEU A 19 -3.32 -6.72 7.00
CA LEU A 19 -3.33 -5.47 7.77
C LEU A 19 -2.18 -4.54 7.35
N GLN A 20 -0.99 -5.09 7.12
CA GLN A 20 0.15 -4.33 6.60
C GLN A 20 -0.15 -3.80 5.19
N ALA A 21 -0.66 -4.65 4.29
CA ALA A 21 -1.06 -4.24 2.95
C ALA A 21 -2.08 -3.10 2.99
N GLU A 22 -3.13 -3.20 3.81
CA GLU A 22 -4.12 -2.14 4.00
C GLU A 22 -3.48 -0.84 4.46
N HIS A 23 -2.61 -0.89 5.47
CA HIS A 23 -1.91 0.29 5.98
C HIS A 23 -1.11 1.00 4.88
N TYR A 24 -0.28 0.27 4.13
CA TYR A 24 0.55 0.87 3.09
C TYR A 24 -0.27 1.31 1.86
N LEU A 25 -1.35 0.61 1.52
CA LEU A 25 -2.25 1.03 0.44
C LEU A 25 -2.92 2.37 0.78
N LEU A 26 -3.43 2.53 2.00
CA LEU A 26 -4.15 3.74 2.42
C LEU A 26 -3.19 4.91 2.68
N ASN A 27 -2.00 4.64 3.23
CA ASN A 27 -1.05 5.66 3.68
C ASN A 27 0.17 5.81 2.75
N PHE A 28 0.12 5.27 1.53
CA PHE A 28 1.26 5.17 0.61
C PHE A 28 2.08 6.46 0.50
N LYS A 29 1.43 7.59 0.22
CA LYS A 29 2.13 8.88 0.05
C LYS A 29 2.88 9.31 1.31
N ALA A 30 2.27 9.12 2.48
CA ALA A 30 2.88 9.49 3.76
C ALA A 30 4.06 8.55 4.09
N GLU A 31 3.85 7.24 3.97
CA GLU A 31 4.90 6.24 4.25
C GLU A 31 6.05 6.32 3.26
N TRP A 32 5.78 6.59 1.97
CA TRP A 32 6.80 6.81 0.96
C TRP A 32 7.68 8.02 1.28
N ASN A 33 7.08 9.11 1.76
CA ASN A 33 7.82 10.30 2.17
C ASN A 33 8.68 10.05 3.42
N LYS A 34 8.13 9.35 4.43
CA LYS A 34 8.90 8.93 5.62
C LYS A 34 10.11 8.06 5.22
N TYR A 35 9.88 7.09 4.34
CA TYR A 35 10.94 6.22 3.83
C TYR A 35 12.01 7.02 3.05
N LYS A 36 11.61 7.95 2.16
CA LYS A 36 12.56 8.80 1.44
C LYS A 36 13.44 9.62 2.38
N LEU A 37 12.84 10.20 3.41
CA LEU A 37 13.58 10.99 4.41
C LEU A 37 14.59 10.12 5.17
N ALA A 38 14.15 8.95 5.64
CA ALA A 38 15.00 8.00 6.36
C ALA A 38 16.16 7.49 5.48
N ARG A 39 15.87 7.15 4.23
CA ARG A 39 16.87 6.73 3.24
C ARG A 39 17.88 7.84 2.96
N HIS A 40 17.41 9.06 2.76
CA HIS A 40 18.28 10.22 2.54
C HIS A 40 19.22 10.41 3.73
N ALA A 41 18.68 10.41 4.95
CA ALA A 41 19.47 10.54 6.18
C ALA A 41 20.55 9.44 6.30
N TYR A 42 20.19 8.18 6.03
CA TYR A 42 21.13 7.05 6.03
C TYR A 42 22.25 7.21 5.01
N VAL A 43 21.90 7.56 3.77
CA VAL A 43 22.89 7.74 2.68
C VAL A 43 23.80 8.94 2.94
N SER A 44 23.27 10.02 3.52
CA SER A 44 24.04 11.24 3.85
C SER A 44 24.93 11.11 5.09
N TYR A 45 24.76 10.05 5.89
CA TYR A 45 25.52 9.88 7.12
C TYR A 45 26.99 9.50 6.82
N ASN A 46 27.91 10.41 7.13
CA ASN A 46 29.37 10.21 7.00
C ASN A 46 29.99 9.55 8.24
N GLY A 47 29.43 8.43 8.69
CA GLY A 47 30.04 7.62 9.76
C GLY A 47 31.44 7.13 9.37
N ARG A 48 32.33 7.03 10.36
CA ARG A 48 33.69 6.49 10.22
C ARG A 48 33.63 4.97 10.02
N HIS A 49 33.71 4.47 8.78
CA HIS A 49 33.99 3.04 8.56
C HIS A 49 34.67 2.75 7.21
N ASN A 50 35.81 2.05 7.32
CA ASN A 50 36.67 1.30 6.39
C ASN A 50 36.52 1.48 4.87
N GLU A 51 37.40 2.30 4.29
CA GLU A 51 38.51 1.99 3.34
C GLU A 51 38.39 0.88 2.26
N LEU A 52 37.20 0.37 1.95
CA LEU A 52 36.98 -0.50 0.77
C LEU A 52 35.85 0.00 -0.14
N GLU A 53 35.37 1.23 0.09
CA GLU A 53 34.34 1.87 -0.74
C GLU A 53 34.95 2.49 -2.01
N SER A 54 34.28 2.30 -3.15
CA SER A 54 34.60 2.95 -4.44
C SER A 54 35.03 4.42 -4.27
N HIS A 55 36.06 4.83 -5.03
CA HIS A 55 36.55 6.20 -5.07
C HIS A 55 35.50 7.22 -5.57
N ASN A 56 34.38 6.76 -6.14
CA ASN A 56 33.31 7.63 -6.63
C ASN A 56 32.22 7.85 -5.56
N PRO A 57 32.00 9.10 -5.10
CA PRO A 57 30.95 9.44 -4.14
C PRO A 57 29.55 8.99 -4.57
N THR A 58 29.25 9.02 -5.86
CA THR A 58 27.95 8.62 -6.42
C THR A 58 27.73 7.11 -6.28
N GLU A 59 28.75 6.32 -6.58
CA GLU A 59 28.69 4.86 -6.46
C GLU A 59 28.51 4.45 -5.01
N ARG A 60 29.25 5.08 -4.09
CA ARG A 60 29.09 4.89 -2.65
C ARG A 60 27.67 5.19 -2.16
N MET A 61 27.08 6.30 -2.59
CA MET A 61 25.70 6.64 -2.26
C MET A 61 24.70 5.62 -2.82
N ALA A 62 24.96 5.09 -4.02
CA ALA A 62 24.13 4.06 -4.63
C ALA A 62 24.20 2.73 -3.86
N ILE A 63 25.40 2.28 -3.48
CA ILE A 63 25.61 1.05 -2.68
C ILE A 63 24.91 1.17 -1.33
N ARG A 64 25.11 2.28 -0.60
CA ARG A 64 24.45 2.53 0.69
C ARG A 64 22.93 2.60 0.56
N GLY A 65 22.45 3.22 -0.51
CA GLY A 65 21.03 3.27 -0.84
C GLY A 65 20.45 1.87 -1.03
N ALA A 66 21.10 1.05 -1.85
CA ALA A 66 20.68 -0.33 -2.11
C ALA A 66 20.73 -1.19 -0.83
N GLU A 67 21.72 -1.00 0.03
CA GLU A 67 21.80 -1.69 1.31
C GLU A 67 20.64 -1.31 2.25
N PHE A 68 20.33 -0.02 2.36
CA PHE A 68 19.18 0.45 3.13
C PHE A 68 17.87 -0.14 2.60
N ASP A 69 17.73 -0.15 1.27
CA ASP A 69 16.54 -0.65 0.58
C ASP A 69 16.35 -2.16 0.86
N ARG A 70 17.44 -2.94 0.85
CA ARG A 70 17.44 -4.37 1.16
C ARG A 70 17.07 -4.67 2.62
N ARG A 71 17.52 -3.85 3.56
CA ARG A 71 17.24 -4.04 5.01
C ARG A 71 15.86 -3.53 5.43
N SER A 72 15.23 -2.68 4.62
CA SER A 72 13.99 -2.01 4.99
C SER A 72 12.76 -2.84 4.64
N GLU A 73 12.12 -3.43 5.65
CA GLU A 73 10.83 -4.10 5.47
C GLU A 73 9.76 -3.15 4.92
N LYS A 74 9.80 -1.87 5.30
CA LYS A 74 8.87 -0.85 4.80
C LYS A 74 9.00 -0.67 3.28
N PHE A 75 10.22 -0.74 2.77
CA PHE A 75 10.47 -0.59 1.34
C PHE A 75 9.80 -1.69 0.53
N ARG A 76 9.77 -2.93 1.05
CA ARG A 76 9.08 -4.07 0.44
C ARG A 76 7.60 -3.79 0.21
N TRP A 77 6.89 -3.34 1.25
CA TRP A 77 5.47 -2.99 1.17
C TRP A 77 5.21 -1.82 0.22
N LEU A 78 6.04 -0.78 0.28
CA LEU A 78 5.96 0.37 -0.61
C LEU A 78 6.20 -0.02 -2.09
N ARG A 79 7.11 -0.95 -2.34
CA ARG A 79 7.36 -1.53 -3.67
C ARG A 79 6.15 -2.33 -4.15
N ALA A 80 5.55 -3.15 -3.28
CA ALA A 80 4.35 -3.91 -3.61
C ALA A 80 3.20 -3.00 -4.05
N VAL A 81 2.95 -1.91 -3.30
CA VAL A 81 1.94 -0.90 -3.66
C VAL A 81 2.22 -0.28 -5.04
N LYS A 82 3.48 0.07 -5.34
CA LYS A 82 3.83 0.60 -6.67
C LYS A 82 3.61 -0.39 -7.81
N ILE A 83 3.89 -1.68 -7.58
CA ILE A 83 3.70 -2.71 -8.59
C ILE A 83 2.21 -2.89 -8.88
N ILE A 84 1.39 -3.01 -7.84
CA ILE A 84 -0.06 -3.20 -8.04
C ILE A 84 -0.68 -1.99 -8.74
N GLU A 85 -0.37 -0.75 -8.33
CA GLU A 85 -0.91 0.47 -8.97
C GLU A 85 -0.57 0.60 -10.46
N ARG A 86 0.59 0.10 -10.88
CA ARG A 86 1.00 0.05 -12.29
C ARG A 86 0.24 -1.00 -13.09
N SER A 87 -0.16 -2.09 -12.43
CA SER A 87 -0.93 -3.18 -13.06
C SER A 87 -2.45 -2.96 -13.05
N MET A 88 -2.94 -2.00 -12.25
CA MET A 88 -4.36 -1.67 -12.13
C MET A 88 -4.90 -1.04 -13.40
N LYS A 89 -6.14 -1.42 -13.75
CA LYS A 89 -6.96 -0.70 -14.73
C LYS A 89 -7.36 0.67 -14.17
N ASP A 90 -7.77 1.58 -15.05
CA ASP A 90 -8.12 2.95 -14.65
C ASP A 90 -9.27 2.99 -13.63
N ASP A 91 -10.29 2.14 -13.78
CA ASP A 91 -11.39 2.03 -12.81
C ASP A 91 -10.91 1.61 -11.41
N GLU A 92 -9.96 0.68 -11.35
CA GLU A 92 -9.43 0.16 -10.09
C GLU A 92 -8.49 1.16 -9.42
N ARG A 93 -7.74 1.93 -10.23
CA ARG A 93 -6.93 3.04 -9.76
C ARG A 93 -7.82 4.15 -9.20
N ALA A 94 -8.88 4.54 -9.92
CA ALA A 94 -9.86 5.52 -9.46
C ALA A 94 -10.54 5.05 -8.16
N PHE A 95 -10.84 3.76 -8.04
CA PHE A 95 -11.36 3.15 -6.81
C PHE A 95 -10.36 3.26 -5.65
N LEU A 96 -9.09 2.90 -5.85
CA LEU A 96 -8.07 2.98 -4.80
C LEU A 96 -7.88 4.42 -4.31
N GLU A 97 -7.89 5.39 -5.22
CA GLU A 97 -7.81 6.80 -4.85
C GLU A 97 -9.05 7.29 -4.09
N ALA A 98 -10.25 6.85 -4.49
CA ALA A 98 -11.48 7.11 -3.74
C ALA A 98 -11.42 6.50 -2.33
N ARG A 99 -10.90 5.28 -2.20
CA ARG A 99 -10.73 4.59 -0.92
C ARG A 99 -9.74 5.30 0.01
N ARG A 100 -8.67 5.87 -0.55
CA ARG A 100 -7.71 6.74 0.16
C ARG A 100 -8.33 8.04 0.61
N ALA A 101 -9.12 8.69 -0.25
CA ALA A 101 -9.84 9.91 0.12
C ALA A 101 -10.83 9.65 1.26
N ALA A 102 -11.60 8.57 1.16
CA ALA A 102 -12.52 8.12 2.20
C ALA A 102 -11.80 7.85 3.54
N ALA A 103 -10.62 7.21 3.51
CA ALA A 103 -9.82 6.95 4.72
C ALA A 103 -9.32 8.24 5.40
N ASN A 104 -8.96 9.25 4.61
CA ASN A 104 -8.44 10.53 5.11
C ASN A 104 -9.54 11.52 5.51
N SER A 105 -10.79 11.26 5.15
CA SER A 105 -11.91 12.13 5.48
C SER A 105 -12.18 12.12 6.99
N LYS A 106 -11.92 13.25 7.67
CA LYS A 106 -12.31 13.47 9.07
C LYS A 106 -13.83 13.70 9.12
N GLY A 107 -14.60 12.62 9.10
CA GLY A 107 -16.06 12.74 9.01
C GLY A 107 -16.79 11.51 9.52
N ARG A 108 -17.14 11.55 10.82
CA ARG A 108 -18.10 10.71 11.56
C ARG A 108 -17.98 9.21 11.35
N ASN A 109 -17.67 8.53 12.46
CA ASN A 109 -18.18 7.19 12.76
C ASN A 109 -19.60 7.06 12.20
N ILE A 110 -19.76 6.35 11.08
CA ILE A 110 -21.06 5.92 10.59
C ILE A 110 -21.46 4.80 11.56
N ARG A 111 -22.13 5.22 12.63
CA ARG A 111 -22.92 4.35 13.51
C ARG A 111 -23.93 3.62 12.62
N SER A 112 -24.01 2.31 12.80
CA SER A 112 -25.01 1.34 12.30
C SER A 112 -24.70 0.60 10.98
N GLY A 113 -24.45 -0.71 11.13
CA GLY A 113 -24.73 -1.80 10.18
C GLY A 113 -23.87 -1.93 8.92
N ARG A 114 -23.63 -0.83 8.21
CA ARG A 114 -22.88 -0.81 6.95
C ARG A 114 -21.44 -0.38 7.21
N PRO A 115 -20.42 -1.00 6.58
CA PRO A 115 -19.06 -0.53 6.76
C PRO A 115 -18.97 0.90 6.23
N GLY A 116 -18.85 1.89 7.11
CA GLY A 116 -18.95 3.31 6.75
C GLY A 116 -17.98 3.73 5.63
N TRP A 117 -16.86 3.03 5.53
CA TRP A 117 -15.88 3.22 4.46
C TRP A 117 -16.42 2.84 3.07
N VAL A 118 -17.34 1.87 2.93
CA VAL A 118 -17.91 1.45 1.64
C VAL A 118 -18.71 2.60 1.04
N VAL A 119 -19.66 3.14 1.82
CA VAL A 119 -20.53 4.24 1.36
C VAL A 119 -19.69 5.47 0.99
N LYS A 120 -18.68 5.80 1.81
CA LYS A 120 -17.77 6.91 1.52
C LYS A 120 -16.92 6.67 0.27
N THR A 121 -16.40 5.46 0.10
CA THR A 121 -15.63 5.11 -1.09
C THR A 121 -16.48 5.18 -2.34
N GLN A 122 -17.73 4.70 -2.29
CA GLN A 122 -18.70 4.83 -3.38
C GLN A 122 -18.92 6.30 -3.75
N GLN A 123 -19.26 7.14 -2.77
CA GLN A 123 -19.46 8.59 -2.98
C GLN A 123 -18.26 9.24 -3.66
N GLU A 124 -17.06 9.04 -3.11
CA GLU A 124 -15.81 9.57 -3.67
C GLU A 124 -15.54 9.06 -5.09
N TYR A 125 -15.81 7.78 -5.35
CA TYR A 125 -15.63 7.17 -6.66
C TYR A 125 -16.58 7.77 -7.70
N PHE A 126 -17.86 7.95 -7.37
CA PHE A 126 -18.82 8.61 -8.26
C PHE A 126 -18.44 10.06 -8.56
N SER A 127 -18.10 10.83 -7.52
CA SER A 127 -17.66 12.22 -7.70
C SER A 127 -16.40 12.35 -8.58
N ARG A 128 -15.58 11.30 -8.65
CA ARG A 128 -14.43 11.23 -9.57
C ARG A 128 -14.86 10.88 -10.99
N LEU A 129 -15.72 9.88 -11.16
CA LEU A 129 -16.22 9.48 -12.48
C LEU A 129 -17.04 10.58 -13.15
N GLU A 130 -17.87 11.29 -12.40
CA GLU A 130 -18.64 12.44 -12.90
C GLU A 130 -17.73 13.54 -13.46
N LYS A 131 -16.55 13.75 -12.86
CA LYS A 131 -15.56 14.72 -13.36
C LYS A 131 -14.81 14.22 -14.59
N MET A 132 -14.72 12.91 -14.79
CA MET A 132 -13.99 12.29 -15.89
C MET A 132 -14.88 11.98 -17.10
N THR A 133 -16.19 11.83 -16.91
CA THR A 133 -17.12 11.33 -17.92
C THR A 133 -18.41 12.15 -17.97
N LEU A 134 -18.91 12.41 -19.19
CA LEU A 134 -20.19 13.12 -19.45
C LEU A 134 -21.44 12.26 -19.20
N LYS A 135 -21.29 10.99 -18.77
CA LYS A 135 -22.41 10.07 -18.51
C LYS A 135 -22.29 9.43 -17.11
N PRO A 136 -22.73 10.13 -16.04
CA PRO A 136 -22.51 9.69 -14.66
C PRO A 136 -23.31 8.45 -14.24
N ASN A 137 -24.38 8.10 -14.97
CA ASN A 137 -25.42 7.16 -14.50
C ASN A 137 -25.18 5.67 -14.82
N GLU A 138 -24.11 5.30 -15.52
CA GLU A 138 -23.96 3.92 -16.05
C GLU A 138 -23.11 2.98 -15.16
N SER A 139 -22.42 3.47 -14.11
CA SER A 139 -21.39 2.66 -13.42
C SER A 139 -21.52 2.63 -11.89
N TRP A 140 -22.71 2.40 -11.35
CA TRP A 140 -22.84 2.23 -9.90
C TRP A 140 -22.09 1.00 -9.37
N LEU A 141 -20.96 1.19 -8.66
CA LEU A 141 -20.29 0.11 -7.94
C LEU A 141 -21.21 -0.42 -6.84
N SER A 142 -21.66 -1.66 -6.97
CA SER A 142 -22.37 -2.35 -5.87
C SER A 142 -21.46 -2.51 -4.64
N GLU A 143 -22.06 -2.62 -3.46
CA GLU A 143 -21.31 -2.87 -2.22
C GLU A 143 -20.48 -4.16 -2.31
N GLN A 144 -21.00 -5.19 -2.98
CA GLN A 144 -20.26 -6.43 -3.20
C GLN A 144 -19.03 -6.23 -4.09
N GLN A 145 -19.15 -5.42 -5.15
CA GLN A 145 -18.00 -5.06 -6.00
C GLN A 145 -16.95 -4.29 -5.21
N VAL A 146 -17.36 -3.30 -4.40
CA VAL A 146 -16.44 -2.53 -3.53
C VAL A 146 -15.66 -3.45 -2.59
N LYS A 147 -16.35 -4.36 -1.89
CA LYS A 147 -15.71 -5.32 -0.98
C LYS A 147 -14.79 -6.28 -1.74
N ARG A 148 -15.21 -6.78 -2.91
CA ARG A 148 -14.43 -7.70 -3.73
C ARG A 148 -13.17 -7.05 -4.26
N TRP A 149 -13.27 -5.83 -4.78
CA TRP A 149 -12.12 -5.06 -5.28
C TRP A 149 -11.15 -4.76 -4.15
N TRP A 150 -11.64 -4.28 -3.01
CA TRP A 150 -10.78 -4.04 -1.85
C TRP A 150 -10.04 -5.30 -1.42
N LYS A 151 -10.78 -6.41 -1.20
CA LYS A 151 -10.18 -7.69 -0.83
C LYS A 151 -9.11 -8.14 -1.83
N ARG A 152 -9.40 -8.05 -3.13
CA ARG A 152 -8.45 -8.44 -4.19
C ARG A 152 -7.19 -7.58 -4.15
N ILE A 153 -7.34 -6.25 -4.06
CA ILE A 153 -6.21 -5.32 -4.03
C ILE A 153 -5.32 -5.59 -2.80
N VAL A 154 -5.93 -5.78 -1.62
CA VAL A 154 -5.21 -6.11 -0.38
C VAL A 154 -4.47 -7.44 -0.51
N SER A 155 -5.16 -8.50 -0.93
CA SER A 155 -4.57 -9.84 -1.07
C SER A 155 -3.42 -9.83 -2.08
N CYS A 156 -3.62 -9.24 -3.27
CA CYS A 156 -2.55 -9.15 -4.27
C CYS A 156 -1.36 -8.31 -3.78
N THR A 157 -1.60 -7.26 -2.99
CA THR A 157 -0.51 -6.45 -2.43
C THR A 157 0.29 -7.24 -1.39
N ALA A 158 -0.39 -7.99 -0.53
CA ALA A 158 0.25 -8.92 0.42
C ALA A 158 1.07 -9.98 -0.31
N ASP A 159 0.51 -10.65 -1.32
CA ASP A 159 1.21 -11.66 -2.12
C ASP A 159 2.47 -11.09 -2.79
N ILE A 160 2.38 -9.90 -3.38
CA ILE A 160 3.54 -9.24 -3.99
C ILE A 160 4.58 -8.90 -2.91
N ALA A 161 4.17 -8.42 -1.74
CA ALA A 161 5.09 -8.09 -0.67
C ALA A 161 5.81 -9.34 -0.15
N VAL A 162 5.11 -10.47 0.03
CA VAL A 162 5.72 -11.75 0.43
C VAL A 162 6.77 -12.19 -0.60
N ARG A 163 6.43 -12.15 -1.89
CA ARG A 163 7.36 -12.50 -2.99
C ARG A 163 8.57 -11.58 -3.11
N LEU A 164 8.48 -10.34 -2.62
CA LEU A 164 9.60 -9.40 -2.58
C LEU A 164 10.51 -9.60 -1.36
N LYS A 165 10.11 -10.46 -0.41
CA LYS A 165 10.95 -10.86 0.75
C LYS A 165 11.96 -11.93 0.34
N GLU A 166 11.58 -12.76 -0.63
CA GLU A 166 12.36 -13.84 -1.25
C GLU A 166 13.39 -13.27 -2.24
#